data_AF-A0A1M7FXR5-F1
#
_entry.id   AF-A0A1M7FXR5-F1
#
_cell.length_a   1.000
_cell.length_b   1.000
_cell.length_c   1.000
_cell.angle_alpha   90.00
_cell.angle_beta   90.00
_cell.angle_gamma   90.00
#
_symmetry.space_group_name_H-M   'P 1'
#
loop_
_entity.id
_entity.type
_entity.pdbx_description
1 polymer ?
#
loop_
_entity_poly.entity_id
_entity_poly.type
_entity_poly.pdbx_seq_one_letter_code
_entity_poly.pdbx_strand_id
1 'polypeptide(L)'
;MYYIDGPDALLWDEYKYRHDHIWQKLFQITIAVVVLGAVPYLKPEITQVLKGWILIAPLLGSMLALITLALMHFELTLFAKIAAAHRAHQEEAGIVQHSRRNYFRYLVLTYVSFLLLVSFANIAVVRLLWL
;
A
#
# COMPACT_ATOMS: atom_id res chain seq x y z
N MET A 1 9.45 -37.47 4.51
CA MET A 1 8.78 -36.17 4.30
C MET A 1 9.35 -35.61 3.00
N TYR A 2 8.63 -35.76 1.89
CA TYR A 2 9.16 -35.45 0.56
C TYR A 2 9.18 -33.93 0.38
N TYR A 3 10.38 -33.36 0.31
CA TYR A 3 10.62 -31.97 -0.03
C TYR A 3 10.54 -31.89 -1.56
N ILE A 4 9.47 -31.30 -2.10
CA ILE A 4 9.34 -31.09 -3.54
C ILE A 4 10.02 -29.74 -3.85
N ASP A 5 11.35 -29.73 -3.93
CA ASP A 5 12.10 -28.58 -4.47
C ASP A 5 12.07 -28.63 -6.00
N GLY A 6 10.89 -28.40 -6.56
CA GLY A 6 10.73 -28.04 -7.97
C GLY A 6 10.77 -26.52 -8.13
N PRO A 7 11.16 -25.99 -9.30
CA PRO A 7 11.07 -24.55 -9.59
C PRO A 7 9.67 -23.96 -9.31
N ASP A 8 8.62 -24.79 -9.40
CA ASP A 8 7.23 -24.40 -9.10
C ASP A 8 6.97 -24.10 -7.62
N ALA A 9 7.62 -24.84 -6.70
CA ALA A 9 7.51 -24.61 -5.26
C ALA A 9 8.16 -23.28 -4.87
N LEU A 10 9.34 -22.98 -5.44
CA LEU A 10 10.03 -21.70 -5.25
C LEU A 10 9.19 -20.52 -5.77
N LEU A 11 8.54 -20.67 -6.93
CA LEU A 11 7.65 -19.63 -7.48
C LEU A 11 6.42 -19.38 -6.60
N TRP A 12 5.85 -20.44 -6.02
CA TRP A 12 4.72 -20.35 -5.11
C TRP A 12 5.07 -19.66 -3.79
N ASP A 13 6.20 -20.01 -3.20
CA ASP A 13 6.68 -19.41 -1.96
C ASP A 13 7.02 -17.93 -2.17
N GLU A 14 7.67 -17.58 -3.29
CA GLU A 14 7.94 -16.20 -3.66
C GLU A 14 6.63 -15.40 -3.90
N TYR A 15 5.62 -16.01 -4.54
CA TYR A 15 4.31 -15.40 -4.71
C TYR A 15 3.65 -15.06 -3.37
N LYS A 16 3.61 -16.04 -2.44
CA LYS A 16 3.05 -15.82 -1.09
C LYS A 16 3.81 -14.74 -0.34
N TYR A 17 5.14 -14.84 -0.32
CA TYR A 17 6.00 -13.88 0.35
C TYR A 17 5.70 -12.45 -0.10
N ARG A 18 5.64 -12.21 -1.42
CA ARG A 18 5.35 -10.87 -1.95
C ARG A 18 3.94 -10.41 -1.68
N HIS A 19 2.95 -11.29 -1.79
CA HIS A 19 1.57 -10.95 -1.47
C HIS A 19 1.45 -10.47 -0.01
N ASP A 20 2.01 -11.22 0.93
CA ASP A 20 1.98 -10.90 2.35
C ASP A 20 2.81 -9.64 2.67
N HIS A 21 3.96 -9.48 2.01
CA HIS A 21 4.79 -8.29 2.12
C HIS A 21 4.03 -7.03 1.68
N ILE A 22 3.33 -7.07 0.55
CA ILE A 22 2.53 -5.96 0.04
C ILE A 22 1.44 -5.58 1.04
N TRP A 23 0.69 -6.56 1.57
CA TRP A 23 -0.33 -6.30 2.58
C TRP A 23 0.22 -5.71 3.86
N GLN A 24 1.32 -6.26 4.37
CA GLN A 24 1.97 -5.77 5.58
C GLN A 24 2.40 -4.30 5.42
N LYS A 25 3.04 -3.97 4.30
CA LYS A 25 3.46 -2.59 4.01
C LYS A 25 2.27 -1.65 3.87
N LEU A 26 1.21 -2.09 3.19
CA LEU A 26 -0.01 -1.31 3.02
C LEU A 26 -0.63 -0.94 4.38
N PHE A 27 -0.79 -1.90 5.30
CA PHE A 27 -1.34 -1.61 6.63
C PHE A 27 -0.42 -0.72 7.48
N GLN A 28 0.89 -0.98 7.49
CA GLN A 28 1.86 -0.16 8.23
C GLN A 28 1.81 1.30 7.79
N ILE A 29 1.76 1.54 6.48
CA ILE A 29 1.71 2.88 5.92
C ILE A 29 0.37 3.54 6.20
N THR A 30 -0.76 2.83 6.04
CA THR A 30 -2.08 3.37 6.40
C THR A 30 -2.10 3.86 7.84
N ILE A 31 -1.62 3.04 8.79
CA ILE A 31 -1.54 3.43 10.19
C ILE A 31 -0.68 4.68 10.36
N ALA A 32 0.50 4.73 9.73
CA ALA A 32 1.38 5.89 9.82
C ALA A 32 0.72 7.17 9.27
N VAL A 33 0.06 7.10 8.12
CA VAL A 33 -0.65 8.23 7.49
C VAL A 33 -1.82 8.69 8.36
N VAL A 34 -2.60 7.75 8.92
CA VAL A 34 -3.73 8.07 9.79
C VAL A 34 -3.25 8.71 11.09
N VAL A 35 -2.21 8.17 11.73
CA VAL A 35 -1.65 8.72 12.97
C VAL A 35 -1.10 10.12 12.74
N LEU A 36 -0.27 10.31 11.70
CA LEU A 36 0.27 11.63 11.34
C LEU A 36 -0.84 12.63 10.99
N GLY A 37 -1.87 12.16 10.30
CA GLY A 37 -3.04 12.97 9.99
C GLY A 37 -3.88 13.34 11.22
N ALA A 38 -3.91 12.48 12.24
CA ALA A 38 -4.64 12.70 13.48
C ALA A 38 -3.95 13.68 14.45
N VAL A 39 -2.62 13.86 14.34
CA VAL A 39 -1.82 14.69 15.26
C VAL A 39 -2.45 16.06 15.58
N PRO A 40 -2.93 16.86 14.60
CA PRO A 40 -3.51 18.18 14.87
C PRO A 40 -4.77 18.15 15.73
N TYR A 41 -5.46 17.01 15.83
CA TYR A 41 -6.73 16.89 16.53
C TYR A 41 -6.57 16.35 17.96
N LEU A 42 -5.40 15.81 18.31
CA LEU A 42 -5.19 15.15 19.62
C LEU A 42 -4.95 16.14 20.76
N LYS A 43 -4.40 17.33 20.47
CA LYS A 43 -3.99 18.32 21.48
C LYS A 43 -4.24 19.75 20.99
N PRO A 44 -5.47 20.26 21.09
CA PRO A 44 -5.83 21.61 20.61
C PRO A 44 -5.07 22.75 21.33
N GLU A 45 -4.55 22.50 22.53
CA GLU A 45 -3.71 23.45 23.26
C GLU A 45 -2.34 23.65 22.60
N ILE A 46 -1.77 22.57 22.05
CA ILE A 46 -0.46 22.57 21.39
C ILE A 46 -0.57 23.20 19.98
N THR A 47 -1.70 22.99 19.29
CA THR A 47 -1.90 23.54 17.94
C THR A 47 -1.97 25.08 17.94
N GLN A 48 -2.50 25.71 18.98
CA GLN A 48 -2.51 27.17 19.11
C GLN A 48 -1.10 27.77 19.23
N VAL A 49 -0.15 27.02 19.83
CA VAL A 49 1.25 27.45 19.97
C VAL A 49 2.03 27.24 18.68
N LEU A 50 1.83 26.11 18.00
CA LEU A 50 2.56 25.78 16.77
C LEU A 50 2.09 26.56 15.53
N LYS A 51 0.85 27.10 15.51
CA LYS A 51 0.27 27.82 14.36
C LYS A 51 0.50 27.02 13.06
N GLY A 52 1.20 27.60 12.08
CA GLY A 52 1.46 26.96 10.78
C GLY A 52 2.36 25.72 10.81
N TRP A 53 3.15 25.51 11.86
CA TRP A 53 3.98 24.30 11.98
C TRP A 53 3.15 23.02 12.16
N ILE A 54 1.87 23.13 12.50
CA ILE A 54 0.98 21.97 12.64
C ILE A 54 0.72 21.24 11.32
N LEU A 55 0.92 21.90 10.19
CA LEU A 55 0.77 21.30 8.87
C LEU A 55 1.88 20.29 8.53
N ILE A 56 3.01 20.30 9.24
CA ILE A 56 4.13 19.39 8.94
C ILE A 56 3.69 17.93 9.09
N ALA A 57 2.94 17.58 10.14
CA ALA A 57 2.49 16.21 10.36
C ALA A 57 1.59 15.68 9.22
N PRO A 58 0.49 16.34 8.82
CA PRO A 58 -0.31 15.89 7.69
C PRO A 58 0.43 15.98 6.34
N LEU A 59 1.36 16.94 6.16
CA LEU A 59 2.23 17.00 4.98
C LEU A 59 3.15 15.77 4.88
N LEU A 60 3.76 15.36 5.99
CA LEU A 60 4.57 14.13 6.05
C LEU A 60 3.70 12.90 5.75
N GLY A 61 2.47 12.85 6.26
CA GLY A 61 1.50 11.81 5.93
C GLY A 61 1.20 11.73 4.43
N SER A 62 0.97 12.87 3.78
CA SER A 62 0.72 12.91 2.33
C SER A 62 1.96 12.52 1.52
N MET A 63 3.14 12.98 1.93
CA MET A 63 4.40 12.59 1.29
C MET A 63 4.64 11.09 1.40
N LEU A 64 4.38 10.49 2.57
CA LEU A 64 4.48 9.05 2.76
C LEU A 64 3.50 8.28 1.87
N ALA A 65 2.25 8.74 1.77
CA ALA A 65 1.25 8.14 0.87
C ALA A 65 1.69 8.23 -0.60
N LEU A 66 2.27 9.37 -1.02
CA LEU A 66 2.76 9.56 -2.39
C LEU A 66 3.93 8.63 -2.72
N ILE A 67 4.92 8.54 -1.84
CA ILE A 67 6.05 7.62 -1.98
C ILE A 67 5.55 6.17 -2.05
N THR A 68 4.56 5.83 -1.23
CA THR A 68 3.96 4.50 -1.21
C THR A 68 3.27 4.15 -2.52
N LEU A 69 2.57 5.11 -3.14
CA LEU A 69 1.95 4.91 -4.45
C LEU A 69 3.00 4.52 -5.50
N ALA A 70 4.14 5.21 -5.52
CA ALA A 70 5.25 4.90 -6.41
C ALA A 70 5.86 3.52 -6.12
N LEU A 71 6.20 3.23 -4.87
CA LEU A 71 6.80 1.95 -4.47
C LEU A 71 5.86 0.76 -4.76
N MET A 72 4.57 0.89 -4.44
CA MET A 72 3.57 -0.14 -4.71
C MET A 72 3.38 -0.38 -6.20
N HIS A 73 3.49 0.66 -7.04
CA HIS A 73 3.43 0.46 -8.49
C HIS A 73 4.56 -0.46 -8.99
N PHE A 74 5.78 -0.29 -8.49
CA PHE A 74 6.92 -1.14 -8.84
C PHE A 74 6.76 -2.56 -8.30
N GLU A 75 6.44 -2.72 -7.01
CA GLU A 75 6.25 -4.03 -6.38
C GLU A 75 5.12 -4.83 -7.03
N LEU A 76 3.99 -4.20 -7.34
CA LEU A 76 2.88 -4.86 -8.04
C LEU A 76 3.22 -5.25 -9.47
N THR A 77 4.11 -4.50 -10.13
CA THR A 77 4.58 -4.85 -11.48
C THR A 77 5.46 -6.09 -11.44
N LEU A 78 6.33 -6.20 -10.42
CA LEU A 78 7.14 -7.40 -10.20
C LEU A 78 6.27 -8.60 -9.80
N PHE A 79 5.35 -8.41 -8.85
CA PHE A 79 4.39 -9.43 -8.43
C PHE A 79 3.54 -9.94 -9.61
N ALA A 80 3.09 -9.06 -10.50
CA ALA A 80 2.32 -9.47 -11.68
C ALA A 80 3.10 -10.40 -12.61
N LYS A 81 4.42 -10.22 -12.74
CA LYS A 81 5.27 -11.13 -13.54
C LYS A 81 5.37 -12.51 -12.90
N ILE A 82 5.57 -12.57 -11.58
CA ILE A 82 5.69 -13.83 -10.83
C ILE A 82 4.34 -14.57 -10.82
N ALA A 83 3.25 -13.84 -10.58
CA ALA A 83 1.90 -14.39 -10.64
C ALA A 83 1.56 -14.93 -12.05
N ALA A 84 1.99 -14.24 -13.11
CA ALA A 84 1.78 -14.71 -14.48
C ALA A 84 2.56 -16.01 -14.76
N ALA A 85 3.82 -16.10 -14.32
CA ALA A 85 4.63 -17.32 -14.46
C ALA A 85 3.99 -18.50 -13.70
N HIS A 86 3.53 -18.26 -12.47
CA HIS A 86 2.85 -19.30 -11.68
C HIS A 86 1.54 -19.77 -12.32
N ARG A 87 0.73 -18.85 -12.86
CA ARG A 87 -0.52 -19.20 -13.57
C ARG A 87 -0.26 -19.96 -14.86
N ALA A 88 0.79 -19.61 -15.62
CA ALA A 88 1.15 -20.33 -16.83
C ALA A 88 1.46 -21.80 -16.54
N HIS A 89 2.24 -22.08 -15.49
CA HIS A 89 2.51 -23.45 -15.05
C HIS A 89 1.23 -24.19 -14.59
N GLN A 90 0.30 -23.51 -13.91
CA GLN A 90 -0.97 -24.12 -13.50
C GLN A 90 -1.92 -24.40 -14.68
N GLU A 91 -1.89 -23.55 -15.70
CA GLU A 91 -2.64 -23.76 -16.95
C GLU A 91 -2.06 -24.91 -17.78
N GLU A 92 -0.72 -24.98 -17.89
CA GLU A 92 -0.01 -26.11 -18.53
C GLU A 92 -0.26 -27.44 -17.80
N ALA A 93 -0.33 -27.41 -16.47
CA ALA A 93 -0.67 -28.57 -15.65
C ALA A 93 -2.18 -28.91 -15.64
N GLY A 94 -3.03 -28.09 -16.28
CA GLY A 94 -4.47 -28.32 -16.39
C GLY A 94 -5.25 -28.18 -15.07
N ILE A 95 -4.68 -27.53 -14.06
CA ILE A 95 -5.25 -27.50 -12.69
C ILE A 95 -6.35 -26.44 -12.58
N VAL A 96 -6.11 -25.22 -13.10
CA VAL A 96 -7.03 -24.08 -12.96
C VAL A 96 -6.95 -23.16 -14.18
N GLN A 97 -8.11 -22.78 -14.73
CA GLN A 97 -8.22 -21.68 -15.70
C GLN A 97 -8.26 -20.34 -14.97
N HIS A 98 -7.28 -19.48 -15.22
CA HIS A 98 -7.21 -18.20 -14.56
C HIS A 98 -7.88 -17.10 -15.40
N SER A 99 -8.64 -16.23 -14.73
CA SER A 99 -9.04 -14.97 -15.35
C SER A 99 -7.81 -14.07 -15.52
N ARG A 100 -7.57 -13.59 -16.75
CA ARG A 100 -6.42 -12.73 -17.11
C ARG A 100 -6.35 -11.41 -16.34
N ARG A 101 -7.37 -11.04 -15.57
CA ARG A 101 -7.48 -9.71 -14.98
C ARG A 101 -6.65 -9.61 -13.70
N ASN A 102 -5.71 -8.67 -13.66
CA ASN A 102 -4.87 -8.37 -12.48
C ASN A 102 -5.65 -7.61 -11.40
N TYR A 103 -6.74 -8.18 -10.90
CA TYR A 103 -7.65 -7.56 -9.93
C TYR A 103 -6.91 -7.04 -8.69
N PHE A 104 -5.95 -7.82 -8.17
CA PHE A 104 -5.14 -7.44 -7.01
C PHE A 104 -4.39 -6.12 -7.20
N ARG A 105 -3.75 -5.93 -8.37
CA ARG A 105 -3.03 -4.69 -8.69
C ARG A 105 -3.96 -3.48 -8.70
N TYR A 106 -5.13 -3.62 -9.33
CA TYR A 106 -6.11 -2.53 -9.36
C TYR A 106 -6.62 -2.19 -7.97
N LEU A 107 -6.92 -3.20 -7.15
CA LEU A 107 -7.38 -3.02 -5.77
C LEU A 107 -6.35 -2.25 -4.93
N VAL A 108 -5.09 -2.69 -4.93
CA VAL A 108 -4.03 -2.05 -4.15
C VAL A 108 -3.78 -0.61 -4.62
N LEU A 109 -3.70 -0.37 -5.94
CA LEU A 109 -3.49 0.99 -6.46
C LEU A 109 -4.66 1.92 -6.16
N THR A 110 -5.90 1.41 -6.24
CA THR A 110 -7.11 2.19 -5.90
C THR A 110 -7.09 2.56 -4.42
N TYR A 111 -6.75 1.61 -3.56
CA TYR A 111 -6.62 1.84 -2.12
C TYR A 111 -5.59 2.92 -1.79
N VAL A 112 -4.36 2.81 -2.33
CA VAL A 112 -3.30 3.79 -2.03
C VAL A 112 -3.63 5.17 -2.62
N SER A 113 -4.27 5.22 -3.80
CA SER A 113 -4.76 6.46 -4.39
C SER A 113 -5.82 7.13 -3.50
N PHE A 114 -6.75 6.34 -2.95
CA PHE A 114 -7.74 6.84 -2.00
C PHE A 114 -7.09 7.36 -0.71
N LEU A 115 -6.11 6.62 -0.16
CA LEU A 115 -5.34 7.06 1.01
C LEU A 115 -4.64 8.40 0.77
N LEU A 116 -4.06 8.60 -0.42
CA LEU A 116 -3.43 9.85 -0.83
C LEU A 116 -4.46 11.00 -0.91
N LEU A 117 -5.62 10.76 -1.53
CA LEU A 117 -6.70 11.75 -1.61
C LEU A 117 -7.19 12.18 -0.22
N VAL A 118 -7.42 11.22 0.68
CA VAL A 118 -7.81 11.50 2.07
C VAL A 118 -6.72 12.29 2.79
N SER A 119 -5.45 11.98 2.55
CA SER A 119 -4.33 12.71 3.15
C SER A 119 -4.29 14.18 2.70
N PHE A 120 -4.48 14.45 1.40
CA PHE A 120 -4.58 15.83 0.90
C PHE A 120 -5.81 16.57 1.44
N ALA A 121 -6.95 15.89 1.51
CA ALA A 121 -8.15 16.45 2.13
C ALA A 121 -7.88 16.82 3.60
N ASN A 122 -7.15 15.98 4.33
CA ASN A 122 -6.80 16.27 5.72
C ASN A 122 -5.90 17.52 5.85
N ILE A 123 -4.93 17.73 4.94
CA ILE A 123 -4.17 18.99 4.91
C ILE A 123 -5.08 20.20 4.72
N ALA A 124 -6.05 20.11 3.79
CA ALA A 124 -7.00 21.19 3.55
C ALA A 124 -7.86 21.48 4.79
N VAL A 125 -8.35 20.45 5.47
CA VAL A 125 -9.12 20.58 6.72
C VAL A 125 -8.30 21.23 7.82
N VAL A 126 -7.06 20.77 8.05
CA VAL A 126 -6.17 21.35 9.05
C VAL A 126 -5.87 22.81 8.73
N ARG A 127 -5.66 23.13 7.45
CA ARG A 127 -5.46 24.52 7.02
C ARG A 127 -6.70 25.37 7.34
N LEU A 128 -7.90 24.94 6.96
CA LEU A 128 -9.14 25.71 7.18
C LEU A 128 -9.51 25.89 8.66
N LEU A 129 -9.15 24.93 9.52
CA LEU A 129 -9.49 24.99 10.95
C LEU A 129 -8.49 25.81 11.77
N TRP A 130 -7.22 25.87 11.35
CA TRP A 130 -6.13 26.39 12.20
C TRP A 130 -5.34 27.55 11.59
N LEU A 131 -5.54 27.90 10.31
CA LEU A 131 -4.88 29.00 9.60
C LEU A 131 -5.88 29.88 8.85
#